data_AF-A0A958PQS9-F1
#
_entry.id   AF-A0A958PQS9-F1
#
_cell.length_a   1.000
_cell.length_b   1.000
_cell.length_c   1.000
_cell.angle_alpha   90.00
_cell.angle_beta   90.00
_cell.angle_gamma   90.00
#
_symmetry.space_group_name_H-M   'P 1'
#
loop_
_entity.id
_entity.type
_entity.pdbx_description
1 polymer ?
#
loop_
_entity_poly.entity_id
_entity_poly.type
_entity_poly.pdbx_seq_one_letter_code
_entity_poly.pdbx_strand_id
1 'polypeptide(L)'
;MKNYRIILLFLFVFSIQANAVGVIDYCFNKPIHFDCVDQMNGNYSLDGSFFSRDILYTISARRAFGQDWCENSLEIIKHVMKSEDFCIEAEVIEKNSKHLTINQVYNSKARWTYFISPPKKEQIYENIY
;
A
#
# COMPACT_ATOMS: atom_id res chain seq x y z
N MET A 1 43.17 29.30 35.09
CA MET A 1 43.45 28.78 33.73
C MET A 1 42.41 27.71 33.43
N LYS A 2 41.50 27.96 32.47
CA LYS A 2 40.36 27.09 32.16
C LYS A 2 40.70 26.25 30.93
N ASN A 3 40.78 24.93 31.09
CA ASN A 3 40.99 23.98 29.99
C ASN A 3 39.64 23.34 29.66
N TYR A 4 38.99 23.79 28.58
CA TYR A 4 37.82 23.12 28.02
C TYR A 4 38.30 22.09 26.99
N ARG A 5 38.15 20.80 27.31
CA ARG A 5 38.28 19.72 26.33
C ARG A 5 36.95 19.60 25.59
N ILE A 6 36.90 20.08 24.35
CA ILE A 6 35.80 19.82 23.42
C ILE A 6 36.02 18.42 22.85
N ILE A 7 35.25 17.46 23.31
CA ILE A 7 35.12 16.17 22.63
C ILE A 7 34.08 16.37 21.54
N LEU A 8 34.54 16.56 20.31
CA LEU A 8 33.70 16.55 19.11
C LEU A 8 33.31 15.09 18.86
N LEU A 9 32.13 14.71 19.35
CA LEU A 9 31.53 13.42 19.01
C LEU A 9 31.06 13.51 17.55
N PHE A 10 31.75 12.79 16.68
CA PHE A 10 31.34 12.61 15.28
C PHE A 10 29.94 11.97 15.25
N LEU A 11 28.93 12.76 14.93
CA LEU A 11 27.61 12.28 14.53
C LEU A 11 27.77 11.58 13.17
N PHE A 12 27.98 10.27 13.19
CA PHE A 12 27.74 9.41 12.04
C PHE A 12 26.24 9.41 11.75
N VAL A 13 25.81 10.39 10.95
CA VAL A 13 24.50 10.36 10.30
C VAL A 13 24.59 9.28 9.22
N PHE A 14 24.25 8.05 9.59
CA PHE A 14 23.93 7.03 8.60
C PHE A 14 22.64 7.45 7.91
N SER A 15 22.78 8.16 6.79
CA SER A 15 21.71 8.40 5.84
C SER A 15 21.33 7.06 5.22
N ILE A 16 20.41 6.32 5.84
CA ILE A 16 19.75 5.19 5.20
C ILE A 16 18.89 5.79 4.08
N GLN A 17 19.42 5.79 2.86
CA GLN A 17 18.65 6.09 1.66
C GLN A 17 17.64 4.95 1.46
N ALA A 18 16.41 5.16 1.92
CA ALA A 18 15.28 4.33 1.51
C ALA A 18 15.02 4.63 0.03
N ASN A 19 15.49 3.75 -0.84
CA ASN A 19 15.20 3.79 -2.28
C ASN A 19 13.73 3.39 -2.51
N ALA A 20 12.79 4.28 -2.23
CA ALA A 20 11.45 4.16 -2.78
C ALA A 20 11.55 4.46 -4.28
N VAL A 21 11.37 3.45 -5.13
CA VAL A 21 11.59 3.56 -6.58
C VAL A 21 10.44 4.32 -7.30
N GLY A 22 9.42 4.74 -6.55
CA GLY A 22 8.41 5.69 -6.99
C GLY A 22 7.00 5.22 -6.66
N VAL A 23 6.14 6.17 -6.31
CA VAL A 23 4.70 5.96 -6.13
C VAL A 23 4.00 6.25 -7.46
N ILE A 24 3.11 5.37 -7.89
CA ILE A 24 2.39 5.45 -9.16
C ILE A 24 0.90 5.24 -8.92
N ASP A 25 0.08 6.03 -9.60
CA ASP A 25 -1.37 5.86 -9.65
C ASP A 25 -1.80 5.19 -10.96
N TYR A 26 -2.61 4.15 -10.84
CA TYR A 26 -3.32 3.51 -11.95
C TYR A 26 -4.81 3.68 -11.77
N CYS A 27 -5.48 4.30 -12.74
CA CYS A 27 -6.93 4.51 -12.69
C CYS A 27 -7.65 3.61 -13.69
N PHE A 28 -8.80 3.08 -13.27
CA PHE A 28 -9.58 2.08 -13.98
C PHE A 28 -11.05 2.47 -13.96
N ASN A 29 -11.73 2.13 -15.05
CA ASN A 29 -13.19 2.23 -15.19
C ASN A 29 -13.90 0.87 -15.06
N LYS A 30 -13.15 -0.18 -14.68
CA LYS A 30 -13.64 -1.53 -14.45
C LYS A 30 -12.94 -2.13 -13.24
N PRO A 31 -13.66 -2.88 -12.37
CA PRO A 31 -13.05 -3.55 -11.24
C PRO A 31 -11.91 -4.47 -11.66
N ILE A 32 -10.84 -4.48 -10.86
CA ILE A 32 -9.75 -5.44 -11.02
C ILE A 32 -9.84 -6.51 -9.94
N HIS A 33 -9.05 -7.56 -10.11
CA HIS A 33 -9.09 -8.70 -9.22
C HIS A 33 -8.16 -8.50 -8.02
N PHE A 34 -8.70 -8.75 -6.83
CA PHE A 34 -8.00 -8.83 -5.55
C PHE A 34 -8.50 -10.06 -4.79
N ASP A 35 -7.60 -10.72 -4.08
CA ASP A 35 -7.85 -11.89 -3.25
C ASP A 35 -7.01 -11.88 -1.96
N CYS A 36 -7.48 -12.65 -0.99
CA CYS A 36 -6.72 -13.00 0.20
C CYS A 36 -6.04 -14.36 0.01
N VAL A 37 -4.72 -14.36 -0.06
CA VAL A 37 -3.91 -15.55 -0.34
C VAL A 37 -3.18 -15.97 0.93
N ASP A 38 -3.36 -17.21 1.38
CA ASP A 38 -2.62 -17.78 2.51
C ASP A 38 -1.13 -17.96 2.14
N GLN A 39 -0.25 -17.30 2.90
CA GLN A 39 1.21 -17.29 2.75
C GLN A 39 1.92 -18.22 3.76
N MET A 40 1.17 -19.08 4.48
CA MET A 40 1.57 -20.00 5.55
C MET A 40 1.35 -19.48 6.98
N ASN A 41 1.01 -20.42 7.88
CA ASN A 41 0.79 -20.21 9.31
C ASN A 41 -0.36 -19.23 9.65
N GLY A 42 -1.41 -19.21 8.83
CA GLY A 42 -2.56 -18.33 9.04
C GLY A 42 -2.26 -16.85 8.77
N ASN A 43 -1.16 -16.57 8.07
CA ASN A 43 -0.86 -15.24 7.56
C ASN A 43 -1.29 -15.14 6.10
N TYR A 44 -1.99 -14.06 5.77
CA TYR A 44 -2.57 -13.81 4.47
C TYR A 44 -1.88 -12.61 3.82
N SER A 45 -1.73 -12.66 2.51
CA SER A 45 -1.41 -11.51 1.67
C SER A 45 -2.67 -11.03 0.96
N LEU A 46 -2.77 -9.71 0.79
CA LEU A 46 -3.75 -9.10 -0.10
C LEU A 46 -3.10 -8.94 -1.46
N ASP A 47 -3.45 -9.83 -2.38
CA ASP A 47 -2.84 -9.92 -3.71
C ASP A 47 -3.85 -9.52 -4.77
N GLY A 48 -3.37 -8.95 -5.88
CA GLY A 48 -4.20 -8.56 -7.00
C GLY A 48 -3.44 -8.49 -8.31
N SER A 49 -4.16 -8.31 -9.42
CA SER A 49 -3.52 -8.12 -10.72
C SER A 49 -4.37 -7.31 -11.68
N PHE A 50 -3.71 -6.61 -12.60
CA PHE A 50 -4.36 -5.83 -13.64
C PHE A 50 -3.48 -5.71 -14.88
N PHE A 51 -4.11 -5.44 -16.02
CA PHE A 51 -3.42 -5.08 -17.25
C PHE A 51 -3.36 -3.57 -17.44
N SER A 52 -2.19 -3.05 -17.81
CA SER A 52 -2.01 -1.68 -18.27
C SER A 52 -1.05 -1.67 -19.46
N ARG A 53 -1.48 -1.08 -20.59
CA ARG A 53 -0.70 -1.04 -21.85
C ARG A 53 -0.12 -2.41 -22.24
N ASP A 54 -0.96 -3.45 -22.21
CA ASP A 54 -0.60 -4.85 -22.51
C ASP A 54 0.45 -5.49 -21.58
N ILE A 55 0.72 -4.86 -20.44
CA ILE A 55 1.59 -5.41 -19.39
C ILE A 55 0.72 -5.86 -18.22
N LEU A 56 0.88 -7.13 -17.82
CA LEU A 56 0.31 -7.66 -16.59
C LEU A 56 1.15 -7.20 -15.40
N TYR A 57 0.51 -6.48 -14.47
CA TYR A 57 1.07 -6.12 -13.18
C TYR A 57 0.46 -6.99 -12.09
N THR A 58 1.29 -7.39 -11.14
CA THR A 58 0.87 -8.04 -9.90
C THR A 58 1.02 -7.05 -8.76
N ILE A 59 0.02 -6.96 -7.90
CA ILE A 59 0.05 -6.13 -6.71
C ILE A 59 0.03 -7.03 -5.47
N SER A 60 0.81 -6.70 -4.46
CA SER A 60 0.75 -7.33 -3.14
C SER A 60 0.76 -6.28 -2.03
N ALA A 61 0.26 -6.65 -0.86
CA ALA A 61 0.52 -5.93 0.36
C ALA A 61 1.99 -6.06 0.80
N ARG A 62 2.56 -5.02 1.43
CA ARG A 62 3.97 -5.02 1.86
C ARG A 62 4.30 -6.10 2.90
N ARG A 63 3.30 -6.53 3.68
CA ARG A 63 3.45 -7.49 4.78
C ARG A 63 2.25 -8.44 4.76
N ALA A 64 2.45 -9.62 5.34
CA ALA A 64 1.35 -10.53 5.62
C ALA A 64 0.58 -10.09 6.88
N PHE A 65 -0.69 -10.47 6.95
CA PHE A 65 -1.63 -10.08 8.01
C PHE A 65 -2.50 -11.26 8.45
N GLY A 66 -3.26 -11.09 9.54
CA GLY A 66 -4.29 -12.07 9.91
C GLY A 66 -5.44 -12.10 8.90
N GLN A 67 -6.13 -13.24 8.83
CA GLN A 67 -7.27 -13.47 7.94
C GLN A 67 -8.30 -12.33 7.98
N ASP A 68 -8.77 -11.96 9.17
CA ASP A 68 -9.78 -10.94 9.37
C ASP A 68 -9.39 -9.58 8.76
N TRP A 69 -8.11 -9.20 8.88
CA TRP A 69 -7.61 -7.96 8.30
C TRP A 69 -7.70 -8.01 6.78
N CYS A 70 -7.31 -9.15 6.19
CA CYS A 70 -7.30 -9.32 4.75
C CYS A 70 -8.73 -9.33 4.19
N GLU A 71 -9.62 -10.16 4.76
CA GLU A 71 -11.00 -10.28 4.29
C GLU A 71 -11.77 -8.97 4.42
N ASN A 72 -11.59 -8.26 5.54
CA ASN A 72 -12.20 -6.95 5.72
C ASN A 72 -11.63 -5.95 4.70
N SER A 73 -10.31 -5.87 4.51
CA SER A 73 -9.71 -5.00 3.49
C SER A 73 -10.25 -5.31 2.09
N LEU A 74 -10.41 -6.59 1.76
CA LEU A 74 -10.96 -7.03 0.48
C LEU A 74 -12.42 -6.60 0.30
N GLU A 75 -13.25 -6.68 1.35
CA GLU A 75 -14.64 -6.17 1.32
C GLU A 75 -14.68 -4.67 0.99
N ILE A 76 -13.81 -3.89 1.62
CA ILE A 76 -13.72 -2.43 1.43
C ILE A 76 -13.25 -2.11 0.02
N ILE A 77 -12.17 -2.75 -0.45
CA ILE A 77 -11.65 -2.55 -1.80
C ILE A 77 -12.72 -2.88 -2.85
N LYS A 78 -13.45 -4.00 -2.67
CA LYS A 78 -14.59 -4.34 -3.53
C LYS A 78 -15.68 -3.27 -3.50
N HIS A 79 -15.92 -2.63 -2.37
CA HIS A 79 -16.86 -1.51 -2.28
C HIS A 79 -16.36 -0.28 -3.05
N VAL A 80 -15.09 0.10 -2.90
CA VAL A 80 -14.48 1.23 -3.64
C VAL A 80 -14.53 0.99 -5.16
N MET A 81 -14.29 -0.24 -5.62
CA MET A 81 -14.32 -0.57 -7.05
C MET A 81 -15.73 -0.68 -7.66
N LYS A 82 -16.79 -0.82 -6.85
CA LYS A 82 -18.14 -1.09 -7.33
C LYS A 82 -18.83 0.10 -7.98
N SER A 83 -18.48 1.32 -7.58
CA SER A 83 -19.34 2.47 -7.84
C SER A 83 -18.99 3.26 -9.11
N GLU A 84 -17.72 3.47 -9.43
CA GLU A 84 -17.28 4.43 -10.46
C GLU A 84 -15.84 4.13 -10.92
N ASP A 85 -15.26 5.04 -11.70
CA ASP A 85 -13.82 5.12 -11.89
C ASP A 85 -13.11 5.17 -10.53
N PHE A 86 -12.09 4.35 -10.36
CA PHE A 86 -11.27 4.29 -9.15
C PHE A 86 -9.80 4.26 -9.53
N CYS A 87 -8.95 4.59 -8.57
CA CYS A 87 -7.50 4.54 -8.73
C CYS A 87 -6.87 3.67 -7.65
N ILE A 88 -5.72 3.09 -8.01
CA ILE A 88 -4.84 2.35 -7.14
C ILE A 88 -3.53 3.10 -7.09
N GLU A 89 -3.16 3.52 -5.89
CA GLU A 89 -1.81 4.00 -5.62
C GLU A 89 -0.95 2.81 -5.19
N ALA A 90 0.18 2.61 -5.87
CA ALA A 90 1.12 1.56 -5.55
C ALA A 90 2.57 2.03 -5.68
N GLU A 91 3.46 1.39 -4.92
CA GLU A 91 4.89 1.62 -4.96
C GLU A 91 5.58 0.57 -5.85
N VAL A 92 6.51 1.03 -6.66
CA VAL A 92 7.43 0.17 -7.40
C VAL A 92 8.56 -0.26 -6.48
N ILE A 93 8.76 -1.56 -6.29
CA ILE A 93 9.84 -2.08 -5.41
C ILE A 93 11.21 -2.00 -6.12
N GLU A 94 11.23 -2.28 -7.42
CA GLU A 94 12.44 -2.27 -8.24
C GLU A 94 12.16 -1.63 -9.61
N LYS A 95 13.15 -0.95 -10.19
CA LYS A 95 12.97 -0.26 -11.47
C LYS A 95 12.56 -1.26 -12.56
N ASN A 96 11.47 -0.98 -13.27
CA ASN A 96 10.83 -1.87 -14.24
C ASN A 96 10.17 -3.14 -13.67
N SER A 97 9.98 -3.21 -12.34
CA SER A 97 9.22 -4.28 -11.72
C SER A 97 7.76 -4.24 -12.18
N LYS A 98 7.23 -5.42 -12.50
CA LYS A 98 5.79 -5.64 -12.69
C LYS A 98 5.10 -6.00 -11.37
N HIS A 99 5.88 -6.17 -10.31
CA HIS A 99 5.41 -6.39 -8.94
C HIS A 99 5.37 -5.07 -8.19
N LEU A 100 4.18 -4.71 -7.73
CA LEU A 100 3.87 -3.45 -7.07
C LEU A 100 3.43 -3.71 -5.63
N THR A 101 3.74 -2.79 -4.73
CA THR A 101 3.20 -2.80 -3.37
C THR A 101 2.01 -1.86 -3.27
N ILE A 102 0.85 -2.34 -2.83
CA ILE A 102 -0.33 -1.48 -2.71
C ILE A 102 -0.23 -0.51 -1.53
N ASN A 103 -0.57 0.75 -1.77
CA ASN A 103 -0.73 1.75 -0.71
C ASN A 103 -2.20 2.04 -0.44
N GLN A 104 -2.99 2.28 -1.49
CA GLN A 104 -4.40 2.63 -1.35
C GLN A 104 -5.22 2.31 -2.61
N VAL A 105 -6.53 2.15 -2.41
CA VAL A 105 -7.55 2.08 -3.46
C VAL A 105 -8.58 3.15 -3.14
N TYR A 106 -8.86 4.05 -4.07
CA TYR A 106 -9.75 5.17 -3.81
C TYR A 106 -10.58 5.56 -5.04
N ASN A 107 -11.72 6.17 -4.77
CA ASN A 107 -12.56 6.83 -5.78
C ASN A 107 -13.03 8.19 -5.22
N SER A 108 -14.00 8.81 -5.90
CA SER A 108 -14.60 10.09 -5.52
C SER A 108 -15.38 10.08 -4.19
N LYS A 109 -15.69 8.91 -3.63
CA LYS A 109 -16.62 8.70 -2.51
C LYS A 109 -16.05 7.91 -1.34
N ALA A 110 -15.01 7.12 -1.57
CA ALA A 110 -14.46 6.18 -0.60
C ALA A 110 -12.98 5.95 -0.85
N ARG A 111 -12.27 5.58 0.22
CA ARG A 111 -10.84 5.25 0.19
C ARG A 111 -10.56 4.10 1.14
N TRP A 112 -9.79 3.14 0.66
CA TRP A 112 -9.08 2.15 1.45
C TRP A 112 -7.59 2.47 1.42
N THR A 113 -6.91 2.31 2.55
CA THR A 113 -5.45 2.50 2.65
C THR A 113 -4.82 1.40 3.48
N TYR A 114 -3.66 0.95 3.05
CA TYR A 114 -2.82 -0.05 3.68
C TYR A 114 -2.42 0.30 5.12
N PHE A 115 -2.32 1.60 5.45
CA PHE A 115 -1.76 2.06 6.73
C PHE A 115 -2.77 2.10 7.89
N ILE A 116 -4.06 1.82 7.65
CA ILE A 116 -5.08 1.80 8.70
C ILE A 116 -5.31 0.37 9.17
N SER A 117 -5.12 0.12 10.48
CA SER A 117 -5.39 -1.18 11.09
C SER A 117 -6.05 -1.06 12.49
N PRO A 118 -7.13 -1.82 12.75
CA PRO A 118 -8.00 -2.46 11.77
C PRO A 118 -8.84 -1.40 11.05
N PRO A 119 -9.09 -1.53 9.74
CA PRO A 119 -10.01 -0.61 9.06
C PRO A 119 -11.42 -0.84 9.62
N LYS A 120 -11.91 0.08 10.45
CA LYS A 120 -13.29 0.02 10.94
C LYS A 120 -14.22 0.40 9.80
N LYS A 121 -15.37 -0.28 9.67
CA LYS A 121 -16.40 0.05 8.65
C LYS A 121 -16.80 1.53 8.67
N GLU A 122 -16.74 2.14 9.84
CA GLU A 122 -17.08 3.55 10.09
C GLU A 122 -16.06 4.55 9.49
N GLN A 123 -14.81 4.14 9.24
CA GLN A 123 -13.76 5.04 8.71
C GLN A 123 -13.71 5.11 7.18
N ILE A 124 -14.51 4.29 6.48
CA ILE A 124 -14.55 4.23 5.01
C ILE A 124 -15.43 5.35 4.43
N TYR A 125 -16.34 5.91 5.24
CA TYR A 125 -17.38 6.83 4.80
C TYR A 125 -17.17 8.29 5.22
N GLU A 126 -16.23 8.56 6.13
CA GLU A 126 -16.02 9.90 6.67
C GLU A 126 -14.57 10.32 6.49
N ASN A 127 -14.27 10.99 5.38
CA ASN A 127 -13.29 12.09 5.25
C ASN A 127 -13.02 12.35 3.76
N ILE A 128 -13.96 13.03 3.10
CA ILE A 128 -13.70 13.82 1.92
C ILE A 128 -14.03 15.26 2.30
N TYR A 129 -13.03 15.96 2.83
CA TYR A 129 -13.02 17.42 2.96
C TYR A 129 -11.69 17.94 2.42
#